data_AF-A0A914ELQ5-F1
#
_entry.id   AF-A0A914ELQ5-F1
#
_cell.length_a   1.000
_cell.length_b   1.000
_cell.length_c   1.000
_cell.angle_alpha   90.00
_cell.angle_beta   90.00
_cell.angle_gamma   90.00
#
_symmetry.space_group_name_H-M   'P 1'
#
loop_
_entity.id
_entity.type
_entity.pdbx_description
1 polymer ?
#
loop_
_entity_poly.entity_id
_entity_poly.type
_entity_poly.pdbx_seq_one_letter_code
_entity_poly.pdbx_strand_id
1 'polypeptide(L)' 'MKIILLCFASACLIEFAYSACTYSKLSQADRNSITNVHNNYRSTLAKGRSAMPNGFAPPAKNMYTIVS' A
#
# COMPACT_ATOMS: atom_id res chain seq x y z
N MET A 1 49.16 -3.61 24.19
CA MET A 1 47.86 -3.12 24.72
C MET A 1 47.39 -1.91 23.92
N LYS A 2 46.23 -2.06 23.28
CA LYS A 2 45.32 -1.09 22.63
C LYS A 2 44.38 -1.95 21.76
N ILE A 3 43.57 -2.81 22.37
CA ILE A 3 42.16 -2.56 22.77
C ILE A 3 41.35 -1.92 21.62
N ILE A 4 40.78 -2.80 20.80
CA ILE A 4 39.38 -2.85 20.35
C ILE A 4 38.61 -1.51 20.43
N LEU A 5 38.18 -0.99 19.28
CA LEU A 5 36.79 -0.55 19.11
C LEU A 5 36.39 -0.57 17.62
N LEU A 6 35.91 -1.74 17.19
CA LEU A 6 34.92 -1.84 16.13
C LEU A 6 33.72 -0.98 16.56
N CYS A 7 33.55 0.20 15.97
CA CYS A 7 32.29 0.93 16.11
C CYS A 7 31.22 0.19 15.29
N PHE A 8 30.57 -0.74 15.98
CA PHE A 8 29.15 -1.07 15.85
C PHE A 8 28.37 0.14 15.31
N ALA A 9 27.81 -0.01 14.12
CA ALA A 9 26.41 -0.37 13.93
C ALA A 9 25.44 0.80 14.19
N SER A 10 24.60 1.02 13.17
CA SER A 10 23.28 1.63 13.30
C SER A 10 23.23 3.16 13.40
N ALA A 11 23.48 3.82 12.27
CA ALA A 11 22.69 4.98 11.90
C ALA A 11 21.67 4.54 10.84
N CYS A 12 20.59 3.95 11.34
CA CYS A 12 19.24 4.04 10.77
C CYS A 12 19.13 3.80 9.25
N LEU A 13 19.41 2.57 8.81
CA LEU A 13 18.57 2.03 7.76
C LEU A 13 17.18 1.84 8.39
N ILE A 14 16.37 2.91 8.41
CA ILE A 14 14.92 2.72 8.47
C ILE A 14 14.60 2.08 7.12
N GLU A 15 14.84 0.78 7.01
CA GLU A 15 14.08 -0.01 6.08
C GLU A 15 12.65 0.17 6.56
N PHE A 16 11.93 1.07 5.88
CA PHE A 16 10.49 1.06 5.90
C PHE A 16 10.16 -0.40 5.67
N ALA A 17 9.72 -1.07 6.74
CA ALA A 17 9.26 -2.44 6.68
C ALA A 17 8.00 -2.39 5.85
N TYR A 18 8.21 -2.36 4.54
CA TYR A 18 7.22 -2.68 3.56
C TYR A 18 6.69 -4.02 4.03
N SER A 19 5.38 -4.11 4.27
CA SER A 19 4.74 -5.27 4.87
C SER A 19 5.10 -6.50 4.03
N ALA A 20 6.23 -7.09 4.37
CA ALA A 20 6.87 -8.11 3.58
C ALA A 20 6.15 -9.37 3.99
N CYS A 21 5.06 -9.64 3.26
CA CYS A 21 4.29 -10.86 3.45
C CYS A 21 5.24 -12.05 3.18
N THR A 22 5.83 -12.59 4.25
CA THR A 22 7.02 -13.45 4.24
C THR A 22 6.82 -14.78 3.50
N TYR A 23 5.55 -15.16 3.27
CA TYR A 23 5.16 -16.37 2.53
C TYR A 23 4.11 -16.09 1.46
N SER A 24 4.08 -14.86 0.93
CA SER A 24 3.13 -14.52 -0.11
C SER A 24 3.46 -15.21 -1.42
N LYS A 25 2.42 -15.73 -2.08
CA LYS A 25 2.51 -16.17 -3.48
C LYS A 25 2.50 -14.99 -4.46
N LEU A 26 2.31 -13.77 -3.97
CA LEU A 26 2.32 -12.55 -4.75
C LEU A 26 3.62 -11.80 -4.48
N SER A 27 4.23 -11.28 -5.55
CA SER A 27 5.25 -10.27 -5.36
C SER A 27 4.61 -9.02 -4.75
N GLN A 28 5.44 -8.19 -4.15
CA GLN A 28 4.96 -6.95 -3.60
C GLN A 28 4.54 -5.93 -4.68
N ALA A 29 5.11 -6.03 -5.89
CA ALA A 29 4.62 -5.30 -7.05
C ALA A 29 3.20 -5.75 -7.44
N ASP A 30 2.90 -7.05 -7.37
CA ASP A 30 1.56 -7.58 -7.65
C ASP A 30 0.55 -7.07 -6.62
N ARG A 31 0.91 -7.08 -5.33
CA ARG A 31 0.05 -6.54 -4.27
C ARG A 31 -0.26 -5.06 -4.52
N ASN A 32 0.74 -4.27 -4.88
CA ASN A 32 0.55 -2.86 -5.22
C ASN A 32 -0.31 -2.66 -6.45
N SER A 33 -0.10 -3.46 -7.49
CA SER A 33 -0.91 -3.39 -8.70
C SER A 33 -2.39 -3.62 -8.36
N ILE A 34 -2.67 -4.64 -7.55
CA ILE A 34 -4.02 -4.96 -7.10
C ILE A 34 -4.61 -3.81 -6.27
N THR A 35 -3.89 -3.29 -5.27
CA THR A 35 -4.42 -2.20 -4.43
C THR A 35 -4.61 -0.91 -5.21
N ASN A 36 -3.71 -0.59 -6.15
CA ASN A 36 -3.86 0.58 -7.03
C ASN A 36 -5.10 0.49 -7.92
N VAL A 37 -5.34 -0.67 -8.55
CA VAL A 37 -6.53 -0.90 -9.35
C VAL A 37 -7.80 -0.74 -8.50
N HIS A 38 -7.82 -1.32 -7.29
CA HIS A 38 -8.96 -1.16 -6.39
C HIS A 38 -9.17 0.29 -5.97
N ASN A 39 -8.10 1.02 -5.64
CA ASN A 39 -8.19 2.42 -5.24
C ASN A 39 -8.70 3.32 -6.38
N ASN A 40 -8.33 3.01 -7.64
CA ASN A 40 -8.88 3.71 -8.80
C ASN A 40 -10.40 3.50 -8.93
N TYR A 41 -10.88 2.26 -8.78
CA TYR A 41 -12.33 1.99 -8.78
C TYR A 41 -13.03 2.65 -7.58
N ARG A 42 -12.45 2.57 -6.38
CA ARG A 42 -12.98 3.22 -5.17
C ARG A 42 -13.07 4.73 -5.35
N SER A 43 -12.09 5.37 -6.00
CA SER A 43 -12.11 6.80 -6.31
C SER A 43 -13.23 7.16 -7.29
N THR A 44 -13.39 6.39 -8.36
CA THR A 44 -14.48 6.57 -9.33
C THR A 44 -15.85 6.39 -8.67
N LEU A 45 -15.99 5.39 -7.81
CA LEU A 45 -17.19 5.13 -7.04
C LEU A 45 -17.50 6.27 -6.06
N ALA A 46 -16.49 6.72 -5.30
CA ALA A 46 -16.65 7.80 -4.32
C ALA A 46 -17.06 9.14 -4.96
N LYS A 47 -16.64 9.38 -6.20
CA LYS A 47 -17.03 10.55 -7.00
C LYS A 47 -18.43 10.44 -7.61
N GLY A 48 -19.12 9.31 -7.43
CA GLY A 48 -20.42 9.03 -8.05
C GLY A 48 -20.34 8.91 -9.57
N ARG A 49 -19.21 8.42 -10.11
CA ARG A 49 -18.97 8.28 -11.55
C ARG A 49 -18.96 6.84 -12.04
N SER A 50 -19.24 5.89 -11.15
CA SER A 50 -19.32 4.47 -11.51
C SER A 50 -20.69 4.19 -12.12
N ALA A 51 -20.73 3.74 -13.38
CA ALA A 51 -21.96 3.36 -14.04
C ALA A 51 -22.56 2.08 -13.41
N MET A 52 -23.88 2.03 -13.38
CA MET A 52 -24.72 0.92 -12.92
C MET A 52 -25.89 0.74 -13.92
N PRO A 53 -26.57 -0.42 -13.94
CA PRO A 53 -27.67 -0.65 -14.87
C PRO A 53 -28.77 0.42 -14.87
N ASN A 54 -28.95 1.14 -13.76
CA ASN A 54 -29.97 2.16 -13.53
C ASN A 54 -29.39 3.58 -13.29
N GLY A 55 -28.17 3.87 -13.76
CA GLY A 55 -27.57 5.21 -13.65
C GLY A 55 -26.15 5.18 -13.12
N PHE A 56 -25.82 6.08 -12.20
CA PHE A 56 -24.53 6.11 -11.53
C PHE A 56 -24.68 5.75 -10.06
N ALA A 57 -23.68 5.06 -9.51
CA ALA A 57 -23.58 4.86 -8.08
C ALA A 57 -23.53 6.21 -7.35
N PRO A 58 -24.15 6.35 -6.16
CA PRO A 58 -24.10 7.58 -5.40
C PRO A 58 -22.67 7.88 -4.90
N PRO A 59 -22.32 9.17 -4.70
CA PRO A 59 -21.02 9.54 -4.16
C PRO A 59 -20.86 9.09 -2.70
N ALA A 60 -19.62 8.82 -2.29
CA ALA A 60 -19.28 8.38 -0.94
C ALA A 60 -18.40 9.43 -0.23
N LYS A 61 -18.82 9.86 0.97
CA LYS A 61 -18.13 10.93 1.72
C LYS A 61 -16.78 10.49 2.32
N ASN A 62 -16.67 9.25 2.79
CA ASN A 62 -15.52 8.75 3.56
C ASN A 62 -14.97 7.43 2.98
N MET A 63 -14.68 7.39 1.67
CA MET A 63 -14.11 6.21 1.02
C MET A 63 -12.59 6.12 1.25
N TYR A 64 -12.15 5.26 2.17
CA TYR A 64 -10.73 5.13 2.52
C TYR A 64 -9.89 4.40 1.45
N THR A 65 -8.59 4.68 1.44
CA THR A 65 -7.61 4.06 0.55
C THR A 65 -7.13 2.72 1.12
N ILE A 66 -6.94 1.73 0.25
CA ILE A 66 -6.33 0.44 0.60
C ILE A 66 -4.81 0.57 0.48
N VAL A 67 -4.08 0.09 1.47
CA VAL A 67 -2.61 0.04 1.50
C VAL A 67 -2.13 -1.42 1.44
N SER A 68 -1.01 -1.67 0.76
CA SER A 68 -0.37 -2.99 0.59
C SER A 68 1.05 -3.05 1.12
#